data_AF-A0A2K8PGK3-F1
#
_entry.id   AF-A0A2K8PGK3-F1
#
_cell.length_a   1.000
_cell.length_b   1.000
_cell.length_c   1.000
_cell.angle_alpha   90.00
_cell.angle_beta   90.00
_cell.angle_gamma   90.00
#
_symmetry.space_group_name_H-M   'P 1'
#
loop_
_entity.id
_entity.type
_entity.pdbx_description
1 polymer ?
#
loop_
_entity_poly.entity_id
_entity_poly.type
_entity_poly.pdbx_seq_one_letter_code
_entity_poly.pdbx_strand_id
1 'polypeptide(L)'
;MEAMTNGMRTWKTAEEVPHDSATGRQLSLMGDLSRGSVSPPEFAKAWLNCRRRALNDGERVAEALSRRLDQVFYALDDYPIDPAFREAGDVTDAELLSVVVTALDQFRHDGEPRTDAT
;
A
#
# COMPACT_ATOMS: atom_id res chain seq x y z
N MET A 1 -15.70 5.41 28.08
CA MET A 1 -14.79 4.96 27.00
C MET A 1 -13.92 6.13 26.65
N GLU A 2 -12.69 6.11 27.14
CA GLU A 2 -11.74 7.22 27.04
C GLU A 2 -11.34 7.46 25.58
N ALA A 3 -11.70 8.63 25.06
CA ALA A 3 -11.07 9.21 23.89
C ALA A 3 -9.67 9.64 24.30
N MET A 4 -8.73 8.69 24.25
CA MET A 4 -7.31 8.99 24.40
C MET A 4 -6.91 9.79 23.16
N THR A 5 -6.56 11.05 23.38
CA THR A 5 -5.83 11.90 22.46
C THR A 5 -4.59 11.16 21.96
N ASN A 6 -4.70 10.45 20.84
CA ASN A 6 -3.57 9.77 20.23
C ASN A 6 -2.74 10.82 19.50
N GLY A 7 -1.76 11.40 20.19
CA GLY A 7 -0.86 12.39 19.62
C GLY A 7 -0.17 11.83 18.38
N MET A 8 -0.57 12.31 17.20
CA MET A 8 0.16 12.38 15.94
C MET A 8 1.32 11.38 15.79
N ARG A 9 1.02 10.08 15.90
CA ARG A 9 2.02 9.02 15.85
C ARG A 9 2.21 8.66 14.38
N THR A 10 3.41 8.91 13.88
CA THR A 10 3.84 8.45 12.55
C THR A 10 4.24 6.97 12.65
N TRP A 11 3.50 6.06 11.99
CA TRP A 11 3.82 4.63 11.98
C TRP A 11 5.02 4.35 11.08
N LYS A 12 6.03 3.64 11.59
CA LYS A 12 7.29 3.42 10.88
C LYS A 12 7.28 2.14 10.06
N THR A 13 6.66 1.09 10.58
CA THR A 13 6.57 -0.21 9.92
C THR A 13 5.12 -0.57 9.60
N ALA A 14 4.94 -1.51 8.69
CA ALA A 14 3.61 -2.03 8.33
C ALA A 14 2.89 -2.68 9.53
N GLU A 15 3.63 -3.28 10.47
CA GLU A 15 3.09 -3.94 11.67
C GLU A 15 2.54 -2.95 12.70
N GLU A 16 3.05 -1.71 12.71
CA GLU A 16 2.57 -0.65 13.61
C GLU A 16 1.24 -0.03 13.13
N VAL A 17 0.86 -0.26 11.87
CA VAL A 17 -0.35 0.30 11.28
C VAL A 17 -1.58 -0.46 11.76
N PRO A 18 -2.56 0.19 12.41
CA PRO A 18 -3.80 -0.46 12.84
C PRO A 18 -4.55 -1.08 11.66
N HIS A 19 -5.02 -2.32 11.79
CA HIS A 19 -5.70 -3.04 10.71
C HIS A 19 -7.01 -2.39 10.26
N ASP A 20 -7.67 -1.64 11.13
CA ASP A 20 -8.91 -0.91 10.87
C ASP A 20 -8.68 0.48 10.25
N SER A 21 -7.44 0.97 10.23
CA SER A 21 -7.04 2.20 9.56
C SER A 21 -7.11 2.07 8.03
N ALA A 22 -7.22 3.19 7.33
CA ALA A 22 -7.26 3.20 5.88
C ALA A 22 -5.91 2.73 5.27
N THR A 23 -4.80 3.06 5.92
CA THR A 23 -3.47 2.50 5.59
C THR A 23 -3.39 1.00 5.86
N GLY A 24 -3.94 0.53 6.98
CA GLY A 24 -4.00 -0.91 7.29
C GLY A 24 -4.80 -1.69 6.25
N ARG A 25 -5.89 -1.10 5.74
CA ARG A 25 -6.65 -1.66 4.62
C ARG A 25 -5.89 -1.69 3.30
N GLN A 26 -5.10 -0.66 2.98
CA GLN A 26 -4.21 -0.67 1.81
C GLN A 26 -3.23 -1.87 1.88
N LEU A 27 -2.60 -2.09 3.03
CA LEU A 27 -1.67 -3.21 3.26
C LEU A 27 -2.37 -4.57 3.16
N SER A 28 -3.58 -4.69 3.71
CA SER A 28 -4.39 -5.92 3.60
C SER A 28 -4.70 -6.25 2.14
N LEU A 29 -5.15 -5.27 1.36
CA LEU A 29 -5.47 -5.43 -0.06
C LEU A 29 -4.26 -5.86 -0.88
N MET A 30 -3.06 -5.33 -0.56
CA MET A 30 -1.82 -5.77 -1.20
C MET A 30 -1.57 -7.26 -0.95
N GLY A 31 -1.78 -7.73 0.29
CA GLY A 31 -1.71 -9.14 0.62
C GLY A 31 -2.79 -9.99 -0.05
N ASP A 32 -4.01 -9.48 -0.21
CA ASP A 32 -5.09 -10.18 -0.89
C ASP A 32 -4.79 -10.34 -2.39
N LEU A 33 -4.24 -9.31 -3.04
CA LEU A 33 -3.83 -9.40 -4.45
C LEU A 33 -2.70 -10.42 -4.63
N SER A 34 -1.69 -10.41 -3.76
CA SER A 34 -0.56 -11.33 -3.88
C SER A 34 -0.94 -12.81 -3.71
N ARG A 35 -2.03 -13.09 -2.99
CA ARG A 35 -2.61 -14.43 -2.87
C ARG A 35 -3.63 -14.77 -3.95
N GLY A 36 -3.98 -13.82 -4.82
CA GLY A 36 -5.05 -13.97 -5.81
C GLY A 36 -6.46 -13.99 -5.23
N SER A 37 -6.65 -13.50 -4.00
CA SER A 37 -7.95 -13.41 -3.34
C SER A 37 -8.84 -12.29 -3.89
N VAL A 38 -8.24 -11.32 -4.59
CA VAL A 38 -8.92 -10.20 -5.26
C VAL A 38 -8.31 -10.02 -6.65
N SER A 39 -9.13 -9.64 -7.63
CA SER A 39 -8.62 -9.35 -8.97
C SER A 39 -7.84 -8.02 -9.01
N PRO A 40 -6.90 -7.82 -9.96
CA PRO A 40 -6.15 -6.57 -10.08
C PRO A 40 -7.03 -5.31 -10.26
N PRO A 41 -8.13 -5.31 -11.07
CA PRO A 41 -9.04 -4.18 -11.16
C PRO A 41 -9.80 -3.88 -9.85
N GLU A 42 -10.23 -4.91 -9.12
CA GLU A 42 -10.91 -4.74 -7.84
C GLU A 42 -9.96 -4.21 -6.77
N PHE A 43 -8.73 -4.73 -6.75
CA PHE A 43 -7.64 -4.22 -5.92
C PHE A 43 -7.39 -2.74 -6.20
N ALA A 44 -7.22 -2.34 -7.46
CA ALA A 44 -6.94 -0.96 -7.85
C ALA A 44 -8.01 0.01 -7.32
N LYS A 45 -9.29 -0.30 -7.55
CA LYS A 45 -10.42 0.50 -7.07
C LYS A 45 -10.43 0.62 -5.54
N ALA A 46 -10.29 -0.50 -4.84
CA ALA A 46 -10.37 -0.55 -3.39
C ALA A 46 -9.18 0.16 -2.73
N TRP A 47 -7.97 -0.03 -3.27
CA TRP A 47 -6.74 0.53 -2.74
C TRP A 47 -6.71 2.05 -2.90
N LEU A 48 -7.08 2.59 -4.06
CA LEU A 48 -7.17 4.05 -4.29
C LEU A 48 -8.20 4.72 -3.37
N ASN A 49 -9.33 4.05 -3.11
CA ASN A 49 -10.32 4.56 -2.16
C ASN A 49 -9.76 4.63 -0.73
N CYS A 50 -9.06 3.58 -0.30
CA CYS A 50 -8.38 3.57 1.00
C CYS A 50 -7.29 4.65 1.09
N ARG A 51 -6.49 4.86 0.04
CA ARG A 51 -5.50 5.94 -0.01
C ARG A 51 -6.12 7.31 0.15
N ARG A 52 -7.20 7.59 -0.59
CA ARG A 52 -7.95 8.85 -0.45
C ARG A 52 -8.49 9.04 0.96
N ARG A 53 -9.00 7.98 1.58
CA ARG A 53 -9.48 8.02 2.97
C ARG A 53 -8.35 8.30 3.95
N ALA A 54 -7.19 7.64 3.80
CA ALA A 54 -6.02 7.88 4.65
C ALA A 54 -5.57 9.35 4.61
N LEU A 55 -5.57 9.96 3.42
CA LEU A 55 -5.26 11.39 3.25
C LEU A 55 -6.29 12.29 3.92
N ASN A 56 -7.59 11.98 3.80
CA ASN A 56 -8.67 12.75 4.42
C ASN A 56 -8.65 12.64 5.96
N ASP A 57 -8.35 11.44 6.48
CA ASP A 57 -8.29 11.15 7.92
C ASP A 57 -6.94 11.63 8.53
N GLY A 58 -6.01 12.10 7.70
CA GLY A 58 -4.71 12.63 8.12
C GLY A 58 -3.76 11.58 8.70
N GLU A 59 -3.91 10.31 8.27
CA GLU A 59 -3.04 9.21 8.70
C GLU A 59 -1.59 9.48 8.29
N ARG A 60 -0.64 9.22 9.19
CA ARG A 60 0.78 9.49 8.97
C ARG A 60 1.61 8.22 9.09
N VAL A 61 2.38 7.95 8.04
CA VAL A 61 3.38 6.91 7.98
C VAL A 61 4.77 7.53 7.82
N ALA A 62 5.80 6.82 8.25
CA ALA A 62 7.17 7.27 8.06
C ALA A 62 7.54 7.23 6.58
N GLU A 63 8.55 8.02 6.20
CA GLU A 63 8.97 8.20 4.82
C GLU A 63 9.24 6.86 4.10
N ALA A 64 9.89 5.90 4.78
CA ALA A 64 10.18 4.59 4.21
C ALA A 64 8.91 3.81 3.84
N LEU A 65 7.90 3.81 4.72
CA LEU A 65 6.61 3.18 4.46
C LEU A 65 5.82 3.96 3.40
N SER A 66 5.85 5.31 3.45
CA SER A 66 5.22 6.16 2.43
C SER A 66 5.73 5.85 1.03
N ARG A 67 7.06 5.83 0.84
CA ARG A 67 7.68 5.61 -0.48
C ARG A 67 7.23 4.30 -1.14
N ARG A 68 7.01 3.25 -0.36
CA ARG A 68 6.55 1.94 -0.85
C ARG A 68 5.08 1.95 -1.22
N LEU A 69 4.25 2.62 -0.42
CA LEU A 69 2.85 2.87 -0.79
C LEU A 69 2.77 3.76 -2.04
N ASP A 70 3.67 4.72 -2.19
CA ASP A 70 3.75 5.60 -3.35
C ASP A 70 4.17 4.84 -4.61
N GLN A 71 5.05 3.84 -4.51
CA GLN A 71 5.39 2.97 -5.64
C GLN A 71 4.16 2.22 -6.18
N VAL A 72 3.31 1.69 -5.29
CA VAL A 72 2.05 1.04 -5.69
C VAL A 72 1.10 2.07 -6.30
N PHE A 73 1.02 3.27 -5.72
CA PHE A 73 0.21 4.35 -6.25
C PHE A 73 0.61 4.73 -7.68
N TYR A 74 1.90 4.91 -7.97
CA TYR A 74 2.35 5.24 -9.33
C TYR A 74 2.03 4.13 -10.32
N ALA A 75 2.23 2.86 -9.94
CA ALA A 75 1.83 1.75 -10.80
C ALA A 75 0.31 1.73 -11.08
N LEU A 76 -0.51 2.16 -10.11
CA LEU A 76 -1.95 2.28 -10.28
C LEU A 76 -2.38 3.50 -11.12
N ASP A 77 -1.58 4.56 -11.15
CA ASP A 77 -1.81 5.75 -11.98
C ASP A 77 -1.67 5.40 -13.47
N ASP A 78 -0.71 4.54 -13.79
CA ASP A 78 -0.47 3.99 -15.14
C ASP A 78 -1.29 2.71 -15.45
N TYR A 79 -2.15 2.26 -14.52
CA TYR A 79 -2.95 1.04 -14.67
C TYR A 79 -4.40 1.34 -15.11
N PRO A 80 -4.82 0.93 -16.32
CA PRO A 80 -6.21 1.07 -16.75
C PRO A 80 -7.11 0.10 -15.98
N ILE A 81 -7.84 0.64 -15.00
CA ILE A 81 -8.73 -0.13 -14.13
C ILE A 81 -9.83 -0.86 -14.92
N ASP A 82 -10.36 -0.22 -15.97
CA ASP A 82 -11.28 -0.88 -16.89
C ASP A 82 -10.47 -1.47 -18.06
N PRO A 83 -10.47 -2.80 -18.23
CA PRO A 83 -9.69 -3.46 -19.28
C PRO A 83 -10.10 -3.01 -20.70
N ALA A 84 -11.29 -2.43 -20.88
CA ALA A 84 -11.72 -1.89 -22.16
C ALA A 84 -10.90 -0.67 -22.62
N PHE A 85 -10.21 0.01 -21.70
CA PHE A 85 -9.35 1.18 -22.01
C PHE A 85 -7.86 0.85 -22.04
N ARG A 86 -7.48 -0.44 -22.00
CA ARG A 86 -6.06 -0.82 -22.01
C ARG A 86 -5.43 -0.59 -23.37
N GLU A 87 -4.33 0.14 -23.38
CA GLU A 87 -3.50 0.45 -24.53
C GLU A 87 -2.13 -0.27 -24.44
N ALA A 88 -1.41 -0.27 -25.56
CA ALA A 88 -0.06 -0.83 -25.59
C ALA A 88 0.91 0.08 -24.83
N GLY A 89 1.54 -0.47 -23.78
CA GLY A 89 2.45 0.28 -22.90
C GLY A 89 1.89 0.55 -21.51
N ASP A 90 0.58 0.34 -21.31
CA ASP A 90 -0.05 0.42 -20.00
C ASP A 90 0.45 -0.66 -19.05
N VAL A 91 0.38 -0.38 -17.74
CA VAL A 91 0.67 -1.38 -16.72
C VAL A 91 -0.31 -2.55 -16.85
N THR A 92 0.24 -3.75 -16.98
CA THR A 92 -0.53 -4.98 -17.02
C THR A 92 -0.86 -5.49 -15.61
N ASP A 93 -1.82 -6.41 -15.54
CA ASP A 93 -2.17 -7.11 -14.30
C ASP A 93 -0.96 -7.79 -13.64
N ALA A 94 -0.08 -8.38 -14.46
CA ALA A 94 1.12 -9.07 -13.99
C ALA A 94 2.18 -8.10 -13.46
N GLU A 95 2.35 -6.94 -14.12
CA GLU A 95 3.26 -5.90 -13.65
C GLU A 95 2.77 -5.26 -12.36
N LEU A 96 1.47 -4.97 -12.25
CA LEU A 96 0.87 -4.49 -11.01
C LEU A 96 1.08 -5.49 -9.86
N LEU A 97 0.83 -6.77 -10.10
CA LEU A 97 1.08 -7.83 -9.13
C LEU A 97 2.57 -7.88 -8.72
N SER A 98 3.49 -7.77 -9.68
CA SER A 98 4.94 -7.76 -9.42
C SER A 98 5.35 -6.59 -8.54
N VAL A 99 4.83 -5.39 -8.80
CA VAL A 99 5.07 -4.20 -7.96
C VAL A 99 4.57 -4.42 -6.55
N VAL A 100 3.36 -4.97 -6.39
CA VAL A 100 2.76 -5.24 -5.07
C VAL A 100 3.56 -6.29 -4.29
N VAL A 101 3.96 -7.39 -4.93
CA VAL A 101 4.80 -8.42 -4.29
C VAL A 101 6.14 -7.85 -3.86
N THR A 102 6.76 -7.05 -4.72
CA THR A 102 8.04 -6.38 -4.42
C THR A 102 7.91 -5.42 -3.22
N ALA A 103 6.84 -4.63 -3.17
CA ALA A 103 6.59 -3.73 -2.05
C ALA A 103 6.35 -4.50 -0.72
N LEU A 104 5.60 -5.60 -0.77
CA LEU A 104 5.38 -6.48 0.39
C LEU A 104 6.67 -7.12 0.91
N ASP A 105 7.55 -7.55 0.00
CA ASP A 105 8.84 -8.12 0.37
C ASP A 105 9.71 -7.08 1.09
N GLN A 106 9.75 -5.85 0.58
CA GLN A 106 10.49 -4.76 1.22
C GLN A 106 9.98 -4.41 2.63
N PHE A 107 8.67 -4.52 2.89
CA PHE A 107 8.13 -4.31 4.24
C PHE A 107 8.63 -5.35 5.25
N ARG A 108 8.84 -6.60 4.81
CA ARG A 108 9.38 -7.66 5.68
C ARG A 108 10.83 -7.40 6.07
N HIS A 109 11.57 -6.67 5.23
CA HIS A 109 12.96 -6.31 5.49
C HIS A 109 13.12 -5.04 6.34
N ASP A 110 12.08 -4.21 6.53
CA ASP A 110 12.14 -3.02 7.40
C ASP A 110 12.22 -3.35 8.90
N GLY A 111 11.92 -4.60 9.29
CA GLY A 111 12.06 -5.09 10.67
C GLY A 111 13.49 -5.41 11.07
N GLU A 112 14.42 -5.50 10.11
CA GLU A 112 15.82 -5.74 10.41
C GLU A 112 16.56 -4.40 10.59
N PRO A 113 17.20 -4.15 11.75
CA PRO A 113 18.11 -3.02 11.83
C PRO A 113 19.15 -3.20 10.75
N ARG A 114 19.28 -2.21 9.85
CA ARG A 114 20.45 -2.10 8.98
C ARG A 114 21.67 -1.87 9.86
N THR A 115 22.25 -2.96 10.36
CA THR A 115 23.64 -3.02 10.83
C THR A 115 24.51 -2.84 9.59
N ASP A 116 24.60 -1.60 9.11
CA ASP A 116 25.72 -1.21 8.28
C ASP A 116 26.94 -1.19 9.21
N ALA A 117 27.77 -2.21 9.02
CA ALA A 117 29.04 -2.35 9.67
C ALA A 117 30.08 -1.48 8.96
N THR A 118 30.78 -0.68 9.78
CA THR A 118 32.08 -0.01 9.54
C THR A 118 32.06 1.27 8.71
#